data_AF-A0A4Q6BNG9-F1
#
_entry.id   AF-A0A4Q6BNG9-F1
#
_cell.length_a   1.000
_cell.length_b   1.000
_cell.length_c   1.000
_cell.angle_alpha   90.00
_cell.angle_beta   90.00
_cell.angle_gamma   90.00
#
_symmetry.space_group_name_H-M   'P 1'
#
loop_
_entity.id
_entity.type
_entity.pdbx_description
1 polymer ?
#
loop_
_entity_poly.entity_id
_entity_poly.type
_entity_poly.pdbx_seq_one_letter_code
_entity_poly.pdbx_strand_id
1 'polypeptide(L)' 'MMRVLVATNPHSPPQFRVNGPVSNLPSFAKAFSCTRGQPMARKDACEVW' A
#
# COMPACT_ATOMS: atom_id res chain seq x y z
N MET A 1 1.61 22.39 2.40
CA MET A 1 1.24 21.81 1.09
C MET A 1 0.52 20.46 1.17
N MET A 2 0.91 19.48 2.02
CA MET A 2 0.24 18.16 2.10
C MET A 2 -1.29 18.23 2.32
N ARG A 3 -1.77 19.14 3.18
CA ARG A 3 -3.21 19.34 3.42
C ARG A 3 -4.01 19.63 2.16
N VAL A 4 -3.48 20.44 1.24
CA VAL A 4 -4.18 20.79 -0.01
C VAL A 4 -4.23 19.58 -0.94
N LEU A 5 -3.11 18.87 -1.10
CA LEU A 5 -3.05 17.68 -1.97
C LEU A 5 -4.05 16.60 -1.56
N VAL A 6 -4.18 16.33 -0.24
CA VAL A 6 -5.15 15.35 0.26
C VAL A 6 -6.59 15.79 0.03
N ALA A 7 -6.87 17.10 0.03
CA ALA A 7 -8.21 17.62 -0.14
C ALA A 7 -8.65 17.72 -1.61
N THR A 8 -7.71 17.94 -2.55
CA THR A 8 -8.05 18.28 -3.94
C THR A 8 -7.57 17.29 -4.99
N ASN A 9 -6.54 16.48 -4.72
CA ASN A 9 -6.04 15.51 -5.68
C ASN A 9 -6.86 14.20 -5.55
N PRO A 10 -7.48 13.70 -6.64
CA PRO A 10 -8.19 12.42 -6.59
C PRO A 10 -7.26 11.22 -6.40
N HIS A 11 -5.96 11.40 -6.64
CA HIS A 11 -4.96 10.36 -6.43
C HIS A 11 -4.39 10.43 -5.01
N SER A 12 -4.15 9.26 -4.43
CA SER A 12 -3.47 9.14 -3.15
C SER A 12 -2.08 9.82 -3.16
N PRO A 13 -1.57 10.30 -2.00
CA PRO A 13 -0.21 10.80 -1.90
C PRO A 13 0.85 9.75 -2.30
N PRO A 14 2.03 10.16 -2.82
CA PRO A 14 3.02 9.25 -3.40
C PRO A 14 3.40 8.05 -2.53
N GLN A 15 3.63 8.27 -1.23
CA GLN A 15 3.99 7.19 -0.30
C GLN A 15 2.91 6.10 -0.22
N PHE A 16 1.63 6.48 -0.29
CA PHE A 16 0.51 5.55 -0.19
C PHE A 16 0.17 4.92 -1.55
N ARG A 17 0.50 5.59 -2.66
CA ARG A 17 0.41 5.00 -4.00
C ARG A 17 1.33 3.80 -4.18
N VAL A 18 2.49 3.82 -3.54
CA VAL A 18 3.43 2.68 -3.57
C VAL A 18 3.05 1.69 -2.46
N ASN A 19 3.12 2.12 -1.20
CA ASN A 19 3.03 1.20 -0.08
C ASN A 19 1.63 0.58 0.10
N GLY A 20 0.58 1.29 -0.30
CA GLY A 20 -0.80 0.79 -0.25
C GLY A 20 -0.97 -0.51 -1.04
N PRO A 21 -0.90 -0.47 -2.39
CA PRO A 21 -1.14 -1.65 -3.21
C PRO A 21 -0.07 -2.73 -3.02
N VAL A 22 1.22 -2.39 -2.93
CA VAL A 22 2.26 -3.44 -2.83
C VAL A 22 2.20 -4.21 -1.51
N SER A 23 1.69 -3.59 -0.43
CA SER A 23 1.45 -4.29 0.85
C SER A 23 0.33 -5.35 0.80
N ASN A 24 -0.50 -5.33 -0.26
CA ASN A 24 -1.53 -6.34 -0.52
C ASN A 24 -1.02 -7.51 -1.37
N LEU A 25 0.18 -7.41 -1.97
CA LEU A 25 0.66 -8.40 -2.94
C LEU A 25 1.44 -9.55 -2.26
N PRO A 26 0.99 -10.81 -2.37
CA PRO A 26 1.74 -11.95 -1.84
C PRO A 26 3.11 -12.14 -2.50
N SER A 27 3.22 -11.80 -3.80
CA SER A 27 4.47 -11.87 -4.54
C SER A 27 5.52 -10.90 -4.01
N PHE A 28 5.11 -9.69 -3.59
CA PHE A 28 5.99 -8.73 -2.91
C PHE A 28 6.45 -9.28 -1.57
N ALA A 29 5.53 -9.78 -0.74
CA ALA A 29 5.88 -10.36 0.56
C ALA A 29 6.88 -11.51 0.42
N LYS A 30 6.71 -12.37 -0.60
CA LYS A 30 7.67 -13.45 -0.90
C LYS A 30 9.04 -12.92 -1.33
N ALA A 31 9.09 -11.95 -2.24
CA ALA A 31 10.35 -11.41 -2.76
C ALA A 31 11.19 -10.74 -1.67
N PHE A 32 10.53 -10.10 -0.69
CA PHE A 32 11.19 -9.37 0.40
C PHE A 32 11.16 -10.12 1.74
N SER A 33 10.78 -11.40 1.74
CA SER A 33 10.68 -12.24 2.95
C SER A 33 9.86 -11.60 4.08
N CYS A 34 8.81 -10.83 3.74
CA CYS A 34 7.91 -10.26 4.71
C CYS A 34 6.98 -11.34 5.28
N THR A 35 6.79 -11.33 6.60
CA THR A 35 5.82 -12.21 7.27
C THR A 35 4.46 -11.53 7.41
N ARG A 36 3.38 -12.33 7.39
CA ARG A 36 2.01 -11.81 7.47
C ARG A 36 1.82 -10.96 8.74
N GLY A 37 1.27 -9.77 8.56
CA GLY A 37 1.04 -8.79 9.62
C GLY A 37 2.14 -7.74 9.76
N GLN A 38 3.28 -7.90 9.08
CA GLN A 38 4.27 -6.84 8.97
C GLN A 38 3.74 -5.65 8.14
N PRO A 39 4.34 -4.44 8.28
CA PRO A 39 3.83 -3.23 7.61
C PRO A 39 3.59 -3.37 6.10
N MET A 40 4.40 -4.19 5.41
CA MET A 40 4.34 -4.40 3.97
C MET A 40 3.76 -5.77 3.56
N ALA A 41 3.13 -6.48 4.48
CA ALA A 41 2.44 -7.74 4.21
C ALA A 41 1.16 -7.81 5.06
N ARG A 42 0.07 -7.23 4.54
CA ARG A 42 -1.18 -7.09 5.30
C ARG A 42 -1.77 -8.43 5.70
N LYS A 43 -2.35 -8.48 6.90
CA LYS A 43 -3.17 -9.62 7.32
C LYS A 43 -4.45 -9.68 6.51
N ASP A 44 -5.11 -8.53 6.31
CA ASP A 44 -6.38 -8.42 5.60
C ASP A 44 -6.11 -7.65 4.30
N ALA A 45 -5.62 -8.37 3.29
CA ALA A 45 -5.25 -7.79 2.00
C ALA A 45 -6.50 -7.56 1.13
N CYS A 46 -6.50 -6.45 0.39
CA CYS A 46 -7.57 -6.13 -0.57
C CYS A 46 -7.17 -6.56 -1.99
N GLU A 47 -8.11 -7.17 -2.71
CA GLU A 47 -8.02 -7.54 -4.13
C GLU A 47 -9.32 -7.11 -4.83
N VAL A 48 -9.23 -6.61 -6.06
CA VAL A 48 -10.36 -5.97 -6.75
C VAL A 48 -10.68 -6.64 -8.09
N TRP A 49 -9.64 -7.04 -8.82
CA TRP A 49 -9.76 -7.60 -10.16
C TRP A 49 -9.89 -9.11 -10.12
#